data_AF-A0AAD7WSJ3-F1
#
_entry.id   AF-A0AAD7WSJ3-F1
#
_cell.length_a   1.000
_cell.length_b   1.000
_cell.length_c   1.000
_cell.angle_alpha   90.00
_cell.angle_beta   90.00
_cell.angle_gamma   90.00
#
_symmetry.space_group_name_H-M   'P 1'
#
loop_
_entity.id
_entity.type
_entity.pdbx_description
1 polymer ?
#
loop_
_entity_poly.entity_id
_entity_poly.type
_entity_poly.pdbx_seq_one_letter_code
_entity_poly.pdbx_strand_id
1 'polypeptide(L)'
;MAKGVSSTSRSVPVVLVCLGALLFANVLIYLYIESLYQISETHVSPHGDCPPGHFKMGIMKNCSPWLQCPAVRSEVRKLKMIGQGAVKQVFLSEWRGHKVALSKLSTPEYREDFLHGLSMLRALQGPHVVLLVGLCLEDHTFVTEYQPLGSLLNLDAVLGQEKYRRLDTWQTRLRLALEYVSALHYLHNSPAGTRVMCDSNDLGKTLSQFLLTSDFHLVANDLDALPAVDRARGRLAKCGSRELRGDFLMPGYDEKTDVWKIPDVARFLLGGVPGGDVAHFHLFQIHGECKRKDPAQRPSARDVLGVYRTVYANMMKDNPSPGSRDML
;
A
#
# COMPACT_ATOMS: atom_id res chain seq x y z
N MET A 1 6.04 -76.36 26.79
CA MET A 1 6.02 -75.65 25.48
C MET A 1 4.56 -75.27 25.24
N ALA A 2 4.13 -74.04 25.01
CA ALA A 2 4.72 -72.93 24.27
C ALA A 2 4.38 -71.57 24.90
N LYS A 3 5.25 -70.57 24.69
CA LYS A 3 5.06 -69.16 25.04
C LYS A 3 4.16 -68.48 24.00
N GLY A 4 3.15 -67.72 24.45
CA GLY A 4 2.39 -66.77 23.63
C GLY A 4 2.62 -65.35 24.15
N VAL A 5 3.37 -64.55 23.40
CA VAL A 5 3.61 -63.11 23.64
C VAL A 5 2.67 -62.32 22.71
N SER A 6 1.98 -61.31 23.24
CA SER A 6 1.26 -60.29 22.46
C SER A 6 1.29 -59.00 23.30
N SER A 7 2.20 -58.03 23.09
CA SER A 7 2.47 -57.15 21.94
C SER A 7 1.50 -55.95 21.75
N THR A 8 0.97 -55.37 22.83
CA THR A 8 0.06 -54.19 22.73
C THR A 8 0.43 -52.97 23.59
N SER A 9 1.70 -52.82 24.00
CA SER A 9 2.12 -51.66 24.83
C SER A 9 3.12 -50.71 24.14
N ARG A 10 3.80 -51.13 23.07
CA ARG A 10 4.85 -50.33 22.41
C ARG A 10 4.39 -49.46 21.22
N SER A 11 3.19 -49.67 20.70
CA SER A 11 2.70 -49.00 19.48
C SER A 11 2.14 -47.60 19.74
N VAL A 12 1.47 -47.37 20.87
CA VAL A 12 0.86 -46.07 21.22
C VAL A 12 1.90 -44.92 21.34
N PRO A 13 3.07 -45.09 22.02
CA PRO A 13 4.05 -44.02 22.10
C PRO A 13 4.67 -43.68 20.74
N VAL A 14 4.85 -44.68 19.87
CA VAL A 14 5.38 -44.47 18.51
C VAL A 14 4.41 -43.64 17.67
N VAL A 15 3.11 -43.93 17.75
CA VAL A 15 2.07 -43.16 17.02
C VAL A 15 2.02 -41.71 17.51
N LEU A 16 2.11 -41.46 18.83
CA LEU A 16 2.10 -40.10 19.37
C LEU A 16 3.34 -39.30 18.97
N VAL A 17 4.52 -39.94 18.92
CA VAL A 17 5.76 -39.30 18.44
C VAL A 17 5.65 -38.97 16.95
N CYS A 18 5.09 -39.87 16.14
CA CYS A 18 4.87 -39.62 14.70
C CYS A 18 3.87 -38.47 14.47
N LEU A 19 2.78 -38.40 15.24
CA LEU A 19 1.81 -37.30 15.16
C LEU A 19 2.43 -35.96 15.58
N GLY A 20 3.24 -35.95 16.65
CA GLY A 20 3.99 -34.78 17.08
C GLY A 20 4.98 -34.29 16.02
N ALA A 21 5.72 -35.21 15.39
CA ALA A 21 6.64 -34.90 14.30
C ALA A 21 5.91 -34.36 13.06
N LEU A 22 4.75 -34.91 12.71
CA LEU A 22 3.91 -34.42 11.62
C LEU A 22 3.37 -33.01 11.88
N LEU A 23 2.90 -32.75 13.11
CA LEU A 23 2.45 -31.40 13.50
C LEU A 23 3.60 -30.40 13.45
N PHE A 24 4.77 -30.77 13.96
CA PHE A 24 5.95 -29.91 13.92
C PHE A 24 6.41 -29.63 12.47
N ALA A 25 6.44 -30.65 11.62
CA ALA A 25 6.75 -30.51 10.20
C ALA A 25 5.74 -29.60 9.49
N ASN A 26 4.44 -29.73 9.77
CA ASN A 26 3.41 -28.85 9.23
C ASN A 26 3.59 -27.39 9.71
N VAL A 27 3.96 -27.17 10.97
CA VAL A 27 4.28 -25.83 11.49
C VAL A 27 5.51 -25.26 10.79
N LEU A 28 6.58 -26.05 10.60
CA LEU A 28 7.77 -25.61 9.87
C LEU A 28 7.48 -25.31 8.41
N ILE A 29 6.67 -26.13 7.74
CA ILE A 29 6.20 -25.88 6.37
C ILE A 29 5.36 -24.61 6.33
N TYR A 30 4.47 -24.38 7.30
CA TYR A 30 3.67 -23.17 7.37
C TYR A 30 4.55 -21.92 7.57
N LEU A 31 5.52 -21.97 8.49
CA LEU A 31 6.48 -20.88 8.71
C LEU A 31 7.39 -20.65 7.49
N TYR A 32 7.77 -21.71 6.79
CA TYR A 32 8.55 -21.62 5.57
C TYR A 32 7.74 -21.05 4.40
N ILE A 33 6.49 -21.47 4.23
CA ILE A 33 5.56 -20.89 3.24
C ILE A 33 5.31 -19.41 3.57
N GLU A 34 5.14 -19.04 4.84
CA GLU A 34 5.05 -17.64 5.27
C GLU A 34 6.30 -16.83 4.92
N SER A 35 7.48 -17.39 5.19
CA SER A 35 8.75 -16.78 4.78
C SER A 35 8.87 -16.63 3.26
N LEU A 36 8.40 -17.62 2.48
CA LEU A 36 8.40 -17.55 1.02
C LEU A 36 7.37 -16.55 0.49
N TYR A 37 6.23 -16.39 1.15
CA TYR A 37 5.25 -15.35 0.82
C TYR A 37 5.84 -13.95 1.06
N GLN A 38 6.63 -13.76 2.12
CA GLN A 38 7.40 -12.53 2.35
C GLN A 38 8.55 -12.33 1.35
N ILE A 39 9.15 -13.41 0.85
CA ILE A 39 10.16 -13.31 -0.23
C ILE A 39 9.47 -12.95 -1.56
N SER A 40 8.27 -13.45 -1.82
CA SER A 40 7.45 -13.00 -2.96
C SER A 40 6.98 -11.54 -2.82
N GLU A 41 7.08 -10.94 -1.62
CA GLU A 41 6.89 -9.50 -1.39
C GLU A 41 8.12 -8.66 -1.76
N THR A 42 9.21 -9.25 -2.27
CA THR A 42 10.21 -8.47 -3.01
C THR A 42 9.63 -8.06 -4.36
N HIS A 43 8.61 -7.19 -4.34
CA HIS A 43 8.54 -6.14 -5.33
C HIS A 43 9.93 -5.50 -5.32
N VAL A 44 10.69 -5.71 -6.39
CA VAL A 44 11.90 -4.93 -6.66
C VAL A 44 11.44 -3.49 -6.53
N SER A 45 11.84 -2.83 -5.45
CA SER A 45 11.44 -1.45 -5.20
C SER A 45 11.87 -0.66 -6.43
N PRO A 46 10.95 0.06 -7.11
CA PRO A 46 11.36 0.90 -8.24
C PRO A 46 12.41 1.96 -7.82
N HIS A 47 12.60 2.15 -6.50
CA HIS A 47 13.56 3.06 -5.89
C HIS A 47 14.96 2.46 -5.66
N GLY A 48 15.17 1.17 -5.95
CA GLY A 48 16.44 0.47 -5.74
C GLY A 48 16.84 0.36 -4.26
N ASP A 49 17.81 -0.50 -3.94
CA ASP A 49 18.33 -0.68 -2.59
C ASP A 49 19.22 0.52 -2.18
N CYS A 50 18.61 1.69 -1.99
CA CYS A 50 19.30 2.84 -1.42
C CYS A 50 19.29 2.80 0.11
N PRO A 51 20.39 3.22 0.76
CA PRO A 51 20.42 3.32 2.21
C PRO A 51 19.41 4.37 2.71
N PRO A 52 18.96 4.30 3.97
CA PRO A 52 18.07 5.30 4.55
C PRO A 52 18.60 6.74 4.35
N GLY A 53 17.69 7.66 4.05
CA GLY A 53 18.07 9.06 3.78
C GLY A 53 18.64 9.31 2.38
N HIS A 54 18.62 8.31 1.49
CA HIS A 54 19.06 8.42 0.11
C HIS A 54 17.93 8.08 -0.85
N PHE A 55 18.12 8.47 -2.11
CA PHE A 55 17.19 8.21 -3.19
C PHE A 55 17.95 7.89 -4.48
N LYS A 56 17.27 7.18 -5.37
CA LYS A 56 17.67 6.96 -6.76
C LYS A 56 16.40 6.95 -7.61
N MET A 57 16.39 7.73 -8.69
CA MET A 57 15.25 7.84 -9.59
C MET A 57 15.68 7.81 -11.05
N GLY A 58 14.79 7.34 -11.92
CA GLY A 58 15.01 7.27 -13.36
C GLY A 58 16.32 6.56 -13.73
N ILE A 59 17.18 7.25 -14.49
CA ILE A 59 18.43 6.72 -15.03
C ILE A 59 19.65 6.90 -14.10
N MET A 60 19.43 7.30 -12.84
CA MET A 60 20.51 7.46 -11.87
C MET A 60 21.21 6.13 -11.60
N LYS A 61 22.54 6.09 -11.74
CA LYS A 61 23.34 4.88 -11.46
C LYS A 61 23.54 4.65 -9.96
N ASN A 62 23.82 5.73 -9.23
CA ASN A 62 24.14 5.72 -7.81
C ASN A 62 23.04 6.38 -6.99
N CYS A 63 22.89 5.95 -5.73
CA CYS A 63 22.04 6.65 -4.76
C CYS A 63 22.66 8.00 -4.39
N SER A 64 21.82 9.00 -4.18
CA SER A 64 22.21 10.32 -3.67
C SER A 64 21.51 10.59 -2.34
N PRO A 65 22.15 11.29 -1.39
CA PRO A 65 21.47 11.69 -0.15
C PRO A 65 20.33 12.65 -0.48
N TRP A 66 19.27 12.66 0.34
CA TRP A 66 18.17 13.60 0.17
C TRP A 66 18.68 15.04 0.11
N LEU A 67 18.18 15.80 -0.87
CA LEU A 67 18.54 17.20 -1.04
C LEU A 67 18.16 17.97 0.22
N GLN A 68 19.09 18.78 0.72
CA GLN A 68 18.88 19.68 1.86
C GLN A 68 18.56 21.09 1.37
N CYS A 69 18.19 22.00 2.28
CA CYS A 69 17.80 23.38 1.97
C CYS A 69 18.66 24.10 0.91
N PRO A 70 20.01 24.09 0.97
CA PRO A 70 20.83 24.77 -0.04
C PRO A 70 20.58 24.25 -1.45
N ALA A 71 20.54 22.92 -1.63
CA ALA A 71 20.32 22.29 -2.92
C ALA A 71 18.86 22.41 -3.39
N VAL A 72 17.89 22.34 -2.47
CA VAL A 72 16.48 22.59 -2.80
C VAL A 72 16.30 24.02 -3.33
N ARG A 73 16.94 25.01 -2.71
CA ARG A 73 16.85 26.43 -3.11
C ARG A 73 17.55 26.74 -4.43
N SER A 74 18.74 26.16 -4.66
CA SER A 74 19.57 26.52 -5.83
C SER A 74 19.39 25.60 -7.03
N GLU A 75 19.06 24.33 -6.83
CA GLU A 75 19.04 23.32 -7.90
C GLU A 75 17.63 22.86 -8.32
N VAL A 76 16.60 23.09 -7.50
CA VAL A 76 15.21 22.68 -7.82
C VAL A 76 14.47 23.85 -8.46
N ARG A 77 14.35 23.82 -9.78
CA ARG A 77 13.65 24.85 -10.54
C ARG A 77 12.15 24.57 -10.59
N LYS A 78 11.36 25.41 -9.93
CA LYS A 78 9.90 25.40 -10.00
C LYS A 78 9.41 25.70 -11.42
N LEU A 79 8.47 24.91 -11.94
CA LEU A 79 7.89 25.10 -13.28
C LEU A 79 6.43 25.59 -13.18
N LYS A 80 5.48 24.68 -12.91
CA LYS A 80 4.04 24.99 -12.88
C LYS A 80 3.36 24.35 -11.68
N MET A 81 2.31 24.99 -11.15
CA MET A 81 1.45 24.36 -10.15
C MET A 81 0.66 23.22 -10.79
N ILE A 82 0.63 22.06 -10.15
CA ILE A 82 -0.06 20.84 -10.63
C ILE A 82 -1.11 20.34 -9.63
N GLY A 83 -1.11 20.84 -8.41
CA GLY A 83 -2.11 20.50 -7.41
C GLY A 83 -2.14 21.54 -6.29
N GLN A 84 -3.33 21.73 -5.72
CA GLN A 84 -3.53 22.56 -4.55
C GLN A 84 -4.53 21.87 -3.63
N GLY A 85 -4.09 21.57 -2.41
CA GLY A 85 -4.91 21.05 -1.33
C GLY A 85 -4.90 22.00 -0.13
N ALA A 86 -5.62 21.61 0.93
CA ALA A 86 -5.67 22.39 2.17
C ALA A 86 -4.26 22.60 2.76
N VAL A 87 -3.47 21.52 2.86
CA VAL A 87 -2.14 21.55 3.49
C VAL A 87 -1.03 21.99 2.53
N LYS A 88 -1.12 21.60 1.24
CA LYS A 88 0.00 21.69 0.28
C LYS A 88 -0.37 22.35 -1.05
N GLN A 89 0.54 23.18 -1.55
CA GLN A 89 0.64 23.56 -2.96
C GLN A 89 1.73 22.71 -3.61
N VAL A 90 1.39 22.02 -4.70
CA VAL A 90 2.29 21.09 -5.39
C VAL A 90 2.67 21.67 -6.75
N PHE A 91 3.97 21.78 -7.00
CA PHE A 91 4.53 22.31 -8.22
C PHE A 91 5.34 21.25 -8.95
N LEU A 92 5.02 21.01 -10.23
CA LEU A 92 5.96 20.38 -11.14
C LEU A 92 7.23 21.23 -11.17
N SER A 93 8.36 20.57 -10.96
CA SER A 93 9.67 21.18 -10.87
C SER A 93 10.70 20.30 -11.60
N GLU A 94 11.92 20.81 -11.73
CA GLU A 94 13.03 20.10 -12.36
C GLU A 94 14.29 20.18 -11.50
N TRP A 95 14.96 19.05 -11.32
CA TRP A 95 16.26 18.95 -10.66
C TRP A 95 17.21 18.14 -11.55
N ARG A 96 18.30 18.76 -12.02
CA ARG A 96 19.32 18.14 -12.89
C ARG A 96 18.71 17.33 -14.05
N GLY A 97 17.74 17.91 -14.75
CA GLY A 97 17.02 17.27 -15.87
C GLY A 97 15.93 16.28 -15.48
N HIS A 98 15.81 15.89 -14.21
CA HIS A 98 14.74 15.01 -13.73
C HIS A 98 13.51 15.81 -13.33
N LYS A 99 12.32 15.32 -13.68
CA LYS A 99 11.06 15.91 -13.22
C LYS A 99 10.79 15.48 -11.78
N VAL A 100 10.49 16.46 -10.94
CA VAL A 100 10.20 16.27 -9.50
C VAL A 100 8.96 17.07 -9.11
N ALA A 101 8.30 16.67 -8.02
CA ALA A 101 7.19 17.40 -7.44
C ALA A 101 7.68 18.14 -6.19
N LEU A 102 7.57 19.48 -6.19
CA LEU A 102 7.87 20.31 -5.03
C LEU A 102 6.57 20.63 -4.30
N SER A 103 6.43 20.10 -3.09
CA SER A 103 5.31 20.37 -2.19
C SER A 103 5.71 21.47 -1.22
N LYS A 104 4.90 22.51 -1.14
CA LYS A 104 5.08 23.65 -0.23
C LYS A 104 3.85 23.77 0.67
N LEU A 105 4.06 24.09 1.95
CA LEU A 105 2.96 24.44 2.87
C LEU A 105 2.07 25.54 2.27
N SER A 106 0.76 25.27 2.19
CA SER A 106 -0.24 26.20 1.66
C SER A 106 -0.44 27.39 2.59
N THR A 107 -0.77 27.13 3.86
CA THR A 107 -1.01 28.16 4.88
C THR A 107 -0.39 27.77 6.22
N PRO A 108 0.02 28.73 7.07
CA PRO A 108 0.60 28.43 8.37
C PRO A 108 -0.32 27.64 9.32
N GLU A 109 -1.64 27.68 9.12
CA GLU A 109 -2.58 26.95 9.97
C GLU A 109 -2.40 25.43 9.90
N TYR A 110 -1.97 24.91 8.75
CA TYR A 110 -1.76 23.46 8.52
C TYR A 110 -0.31 23.02 8.73
N ARG A 111 0.49 23.82 9.43
CA ARG A 111 1.92 23.53 9.63
C ARG A 111 2.15 22.18 10.33
N GLU A 112 1.36 21.86 11.34
CA GLU A 112 1.52 20.60 12.09
C GLU A 112 1.16 19.39 11.22
N ASP A 113 0.08 19.48 10.44
CA ASP A 113 -0.31 18.44 9.47
C ASP A 113 0.79 18.22 8.42
N PHE A 114 1.37 19.31 7.91
CA PHE A 114 2.48 19.25 6.95
C PHE A 114 3.73 18.60 7.54
N LEU A 115 4.10 18.97 8.76
CA LEU A 115 5.27 18.40 9.44
C LEU A 115 5.05 16.93 9.80
N HIS A 116 3.85 16.55 10.21
CA HIS A 116 3.47 15.16 10.43
C HIS A 116 3.57 14.36 9.13
N GLY A 117 2.98 14.86 8.04
CA GLY A 117 3.05 14.23 6.73
C GLY A 117 4.47 14.02 6.23
N LEU A 118 5.34 15.03 6.37
CA LEU A 118 6.76 14.91 6.04
C LEU A 118 7.48 13.91 6.95
N SER A 119 7.17 13.87 8.25
CA SER A 119 7.72 12.88 9.16
C SER A 119 7.32 11.46 8.78
N MET A 120 6.06 11.24 8.39
CA MET A 120 5.57 9.95 7.90
C MET A 120 6.22 9.59 6.57
N LEU A 121 6.31 10.52 5.63
CA LEU A 121 6.97 10.30 4.35
C LEU A 121 8.43 9.84 4.51
N ARG A 122 9.17 10.40 5.47
CA ARG A 122 10.53 9.98 5.82
C ARG A 122 10.58 8.58 6.45
N ALA A 123 9.68 8.29 7.38
CA ALA A 123 9.66 7.03 8.13
C ALA A 123 9.14 5.84 7.30
N LEU A 124 8.32 6.13 6.29
CA LEU A 124 7.60 5.16 5.47
C LEU A 124 8.17 5.01 4.05
N GLN A 125 9.40 5.48 3.80
CA GLN A 125 10.06 5.22 2.52
C GLN A 125 10.17 3.70 2.30
N GLY A 126 9.69 3.27 1.14
CA GLY A 126 9.54 1.86 0.78
C GLY A 126 8.75 1.70 -0.52
N PRO A 127 8.37 0.47 -0.90
CA PRO A 127 7.75 0.19 -2.20
C PRO A 127 6.33 0.77 -2.38
N HIS A 128 5.67 1.18 -1.30
CA HIS A 128 4.26 1.63 -1.32
C HIS A 128 4.09 3.13 -1.11
N VAL A 129 5.17 3.90 -1.02
CA VAL A 129 5.16 5.34 -0.73
C VAL A 129 6.01 6.06 -1.76
N VAL A 130 5.56 7.23 -2.20
CA VAL A 130 6.28 8.05 -3.18
C VAL A 130 7.71 8.35 -2.70
N LEU A 131 8.68 8.26 -3.62
CA LEU A 131 10.08 8.52 -3.32
C LEU A 131 10.32 9.95 -2.87
N LEU A 132 10.91 10.11 -1.68
CA LEU A 132 11.41 11.38 -1.19
C LEU A 132 12.77 11.67 -1.83
N VAL A 133 12.87 12.82 -2.49
CA VAL A 133 14.10 13.32 -3.15
C VAL A 133 14.82 14.33 -2.28
N GLY A 134 14.09 15.15 -1.53
CA GLY A 134 14.68 16.21 -0.72
C GLY A 134 13.70 16.91 0.19
N LEU A 135 14.22 17.72 1.11
CA LEU A 135 13.43 18.53 2.03
C LEU A 135 14.16 19.81 2.44
N CYS A 136 13.37 20.83 2.75
CA CYS A 136 13.82 22.02 3.44
C CYS A 136 12.80 22.43 4.50
N LEU A 137 13.13 22.13 5.76
CA LEU A 137 12.26 22.41 6.91
C LEU A 137 12.09 23.90 7.17
N GLU A 138 13.12 24.71 6.90
CA GLU A 138 13.09 26.17 7.06
C GLU A 138 12.03 26.82 6.16
N ASP A 139 11.86 26.28 4.94
CA ASP A 139 10.96 26.83 3.92
C ASP A 139 9.59 26.12 3.88
N HIS A 140 9.39 25.12 4.75
CA HIS A 140 8.26 24.19 4.72
C HIS A 140 8.02 23.61 3.32
N THR A 141 9.10 23.05 2.74
CA THR A 141 9.06 22.39 1.43
C THR A 141 9.65 21.00 1.48
N PHE A 142 9.14 20.12 0.63
CA PHE A 142 9.77 18.84 0.32
C PHE A 142 9.60 18.51 -1.16
N VAL A 143 10.48 17.64 -1.66
CA VAL A 143 10.59 17.27 -3.06
C VAL A 143 10.45 15.77 -3.18
N THR A 144 9.55 15.30 -4.03
CA THR A 144 9.34 13.88 -4.34
C THR A 144 9.53 13.61 -5.82
N GLU A 145 9.66 12.34 -6.19
CA GLU A 145 9.60 11.94 -7.59
C GLU A 145 8.25 12.36 -8.22
N TYR A 146 8.31 12.94 -9.42
CA TYR A 146 7.11 13.34 -10.14
C TYR A 146 6.47 12.16 -10.86
N GLN A 147 5.20 11.89 -10.56
CA GLN A 147 4.42 10.86 -11.25
C GLN A 147 3.54 11.51 -12.33
N PRO A 148 3.84 11.30 -13.63
CA PRO A 148 3.17 12.02 -14.72
C PRO A 148 1.72 11.61 -14.96
N LEU A 149 1.32 10.41 -14.51
CA LEU A 149 -0.08 9.97 -14.60
C LEU A 149 -0.95 10.55 -13.46
N GLY A 150 -0.29 11.17 -12.46
CA GLY A 150 -0.96 11.93 -11.41
C GLY A 150 -1.76 11.06 -10.44
N SER A 151 -2.83 11.64 -9.90
CA SER A 151 -3.73 10.98 -8.94
C SER A 151 -4.38 9.73 -9.53
N LEU A 152 -4.55 8.71 -8.69
CA LEU A 152 -5.30 7.49 -9.03
C LEU A 152 -6.75 7.77 -9.42
N LEU A 153 -7.31 8.92 -9.00
CA LEU A 153 -8.62 9.41 -9.44
C LEU A 153 -8.74 9.51 -10.97
N ASN A 154 -7.62 9.72 -11.65
CA ASN A 154 -7.57 9.89 -13.11
C ASN A 154 -7.42 8.56 -13.87
N LEU A 155 -7.51 7.40 -13.19
CA LEU A 155 -7.22 6.09 -13.79
C LEU A 155 -7.95 5.85 -15.11
N ASP A 156 -9.27 6.05 -15.15
CA ASP A 156 -10.06 5.81 -16.36
C ASP A 156 -9.73 6.81 -17.48
N ALA A 157 -9.44 8.07 -17.12
CA ALA A 157 -8.99 9.07 -18.10
C ALA A 157 -7.59 8.73 -18.65
N VAL A 158 -6.72 8.10 -17.85
CA VAL A 158 -5.41 7.61 -18.28
C VAL A 158 -5.58 6.41 -19.20
N LEU A 159 -6.36 5.40 -18.79
CA LEU A 159 -6.57 4.17 -19.56
C LEU A 159 -7.36 4.40 -20.85
N GLY A 160 -8.20 5.43 -20.91
CA GLY A 160 -8.89 5.85 -22.14
C GLY A 160 -7.99 6.52 -23.18
N GLN A 161 -6.75 6.89 -22.84
CA GLN A 161 -5.79 7.41 -23.82
C GLN A 161 -5.27 6.29 -24.71
N GLU A 162 -5.16 6.57 -26.01
CA GLU A 162 -4.70 5.57 -27.00
C GLU A 162 -3.37 4.91 -26.62
N LYS A 163 -2.46 5.68 -26.02
CA LYS A 163 -1.16 5.20 -25.54
C LYS A 163 -1.27 4.08 -24.49
N TYR A 164 -2.30 4.12 -23.64
CA TYR A 164 -2.46 3.22 -22.49
C TYR A 164 -3.64 2.25 -22.64
N ARG A 165 -4.44 2.37 -23.70
CA ARG A 165 -5.61 1.53 -23.96
C ARG A 165 -5.33 0.03 -23.88
N ARG A 166 -4.14 -0.41 -24.30
CA ARG A 166 -3.72 -1.82 -24.21
C ARG A 166 -3.54 -2.34 -22.77
N LEU A 167 -3.39 -1.44 -21.80
CA LEU A 167 -3.26 -1.74 -20.38
C LEU A 167 -4.61 -1.74 -19.68
N ASP A 168 -5.70 -1.36 -20.35
CA ASP A 168 -7.06 -1.33 -19.79
C ASP A 168 -7.66 -2.74 -19.75
N THR A 169 -7.06 -3.58 -18.92
CA THR A 169 -7.40 -5.00 -18.78
C THR A 169 -7.72 -5.33 -17.32
N TRP A 170 -8.48 -6.40 -17.10
CA TRP A 170 -8.77 -6.87 -15.76
C TRP A 170 -7.49 -7.20 -14.98
N GLN A 171 -6.44 -7.67 -15.66
CA GLN A 171 -5.15 -7.97 -15.03
C GLN A 171 -4.53 -6.70 -14.43
N THR A 172 -4.36 -5.65 -15.24
CA THR A 172 -3.79 -4.39 -14.74
C THR A 172 -4.64 -3.81 -13.62
N ARG A 173 -5.97 -3.81 -13.79
CA ARG A 173 -6.90 -3.24 -12.82
C ARG A 173 -6.97 -4.01 -11.50
N LEU A 174 -6.99 -5.34 -11.55
CA LEU A 174 -6.95 -6.19 -10.35
C LEU A 174 -5.57 -6.10 -9.66
N ARG A 175 -4.48 -5.96 -10.43
CA ARG A 175 -3.15 -5.69 -9.88
C ARG A 175 -3.09 -4.36 -9.13
N LEU A 176 -3.68 -3.29 -9.67
CA LEU A 176 -3.78 -2.02 -8.95
C LEU A 176 -4.61 -2.16 -7.65
N ALA A 177 -5.68 -2.95 -7.68
CA ALA A 177 -6.48 -3.23 -6.48
C ALA A 177 -5.69 -4.05 -5.44
N LEU A 178 -4.88 -5.01 -5.88
CA LEU A 178 -3.91 -5.73 -5.05
C LEU A 178 -2.91 -4.78 -4.40
N GLU A 179 -2.30 -3.88 -5.18
CA GLU A 179 -1.31 -2.92 -4.69
C GLU A 179 -1.91 -1.92 -3.70
N TYR A 180 -3.16 -1.48 -3.90
CA TYR A 180 -3.87 -0.68 -2.91
C TYR A 180 -4.00 -1.41 -1.57
N VAL A 181 -4.43 -2.67 -1.56
CA VAL A 181 -4.53 -3.45 -0.32
C VAL A 181 -3.14 -3.73 0.28
N SER A 182 -2.11 -3.92 -0.56
CA SER A 182 -0.72 -4.05 -0.12
C SER A 182 -0.22 -2.78 0.56
N ALA A 183 -0.55 -1.59 0.03
CA ALA A 183 -0.21 -0.32 0.66
C ALA A 183 -0.90 -0.15 2.02
N LEU A 184 -2.17 -0.55 2.15
CA LEU A 184 -2.85 -0.57 3.46
C LEU A 184 -2.18 -1.54 4.43
N HIS A 185 -1.86 -2.76 3.97
CA HIS A 185 -1.15 -3.74 4.79
C HIS A 185 0.19 -3.18 5.31
N TYR A 186 0.94 -2.50 4.44
CA TYR A 186 2.18 -1.82 4.80
C TYR A 186 1.97 -0.72 5.85
N LEU A 187 0.95 0.14 5.69
CA LEU A 187 0.62 1.17 6.68
C LEU A 187 0.22 0.57 8.03
N HIS A 188 -0.53 -0.54 8.03
CA HIS A 188 -0.99 -1.22 9.24
C HIS A 188 0.15 -1.90 10.00
N ASN A 189 1.26 -2.21 9.32
CA ASN A 189 2.44 -2.90 9.87
C ASN A 189 3.73 -2.08 9.69
N SER A 190 3.60 -0.76 9.67
CA SER A 190 4.71 0.11 9.26
C SER A 190 5.82 0.21 10.32
N PRO A 191 7.03 0.65 9.94
CA PRO A 191 8.10 0.96 10.90
C PRO A 191 7.71 2.03 11.95
N ALA A 192 6.70 2.83 11.63
CA ALA A 192 6.15 3.85 12.51
C ALA A 192 4.96 3.32 13.36
N GLY A 193 4.77 2.00 13.46
CA GLY A 193 3.63 1.34 14.09
C GLY A 193 2.40 1.26 13.18
N THR A 194 1.27 0.78 13.70
CA THR A 194 0.02 0.71 12.92
C THR A 194 -0.51 2.11 12.62
N ARG A 195 -0.61 2.45 11.34
CA ARG A 195 -1.14 3.73 10.84
C ARG A 195 -2.45 3.54 10.09
N VAL A 196 -3.33 4.54 10.21
CA VAL A 196 -4.66 4.54 9.56
C VAL A 196 -4.73 5.69 8.56
N MET A 197 -5.21 5.43 7.34
CA MET A 197 -5.35 6.46 6.31
C MET A 197 -6.61 7.30 6.55
N CYS A 198 -6.55 8.33 7.40
CA CYS A 198 -7.75 9.05 7.83
C CYS A 198 -8.35 10.00 6.79
N ASP A 199 -7.55 10.57 5.90
CA ASP A 199 -8.02 11.54 4.89
C ASP A 199 -8.66 10.84 3.67
N SER A 200 -9.69 10.05 3.95
CA SER A 200 -10.34 9.11 3.01
C SER A 200 -11.83 8.97 3.35
N ASN A 201 -12.50 10.09 3.53
CA ASN A 201 -13.92 10.21 3.90
C ASN A 201 -14.89 9.83 2.77
N ASP A 202 -14.46 9.95 1.52
CA ASP A 202 -15.19 9.54 0.33
C ASP A 202 -14.23 8.88 -0.69
N LEU A 203 -14.79 8.26 -1.73
CA LEU A 203 -14.01 7.55 -2.75
C LEU A 203 -13.04 8.50 -3.47
N GLY A 204 -13.48 9.69 -3.88
CA GLY A 204 -12.64 10.64 -4.61
C GLY A 204 -11.46 11.11 -3.77
N LYS A 205 -11.71 11.41 -2.49
CA LYS A 205 -10.68 11.81 -1.54
C LYS A 205 -9.73 10.66 -1.18
N THR A 206 -10.22 9.43 -1.10
CA THR A 206 -9.39 8.22 -0.92
C THR A 206 -8.43 8.05 -2.10
N LEU A 207 -8.94 8.14 -3.32
CA LEU A 207 -8.15 7.99 -4.54
C LEU A 207 -7.12 9.11 -4.70
N SER A 208 -7.41 10.33 -4.23
CA SER A 208 -6.45 11.45 -4.30
C SER A 208 -5.22 11.28 -3.41
N GLN A 209 -5.25 10.37 -2.43
CA GLN A 209 -4.09 10.10 -1.56
C GLN A 209 -2.99 9.30 -2.27
N PHE A 210 -3.32 8.68 -3.42
CA PHE A 210 -2.45 7.79 -4.17
C PHE A 210 -2.12 8.36 -5.55
N LEU A 211 -0.91 8.06 -6.02
CA LEU A 211 -0.45 8.39 -7.37
C LEU A 211 -0.28 7.11 -8.20
N LEU A 212 -0.49 7.26 -9.51
CA LEU A 212 -0.20 6.24 -10.50
C LEU A 212 1.17 6.52 -11.13
N THR A 213 2.06 5.54 -11.05
CA THR A 213 3.41 5.63 -11.63
C THR A 213 3.39 5.37 -13.14
N SER A 214 4.47 5.74 -13.84
CA SER A 214 4.56 5.58 -15.31
C SER A 214 4.50 4.12 -15.79
N ASP A 215 4.85 3.18 -14.91
CA ASP A 215 4.81 1.72 -15.09
C ASP A 215 3.53 1.07 -14.51
N PHE A 216 2.51 1.88 -14.17
CA PHE A 216 1.22 1.42 -13.67
C PHE A 216 1.31 0.64 -12.35
N HIS A 217 2.05 1.23 -11.42
CA HIS A 217 2.03 0.90 -10.00
C HIS A 217 1.39 2.03 -9.17
N LEU A 218 0.94 1.68 -7.97
CA LEU A 218 0.28 2.57 -7.05
C LEU A 218 1.21 2.91 -5.88
N VAL A 219 1.34 4.20 -5.58
CA VAL A 219 2.12 4.69 -4.43
C VAL A 219 1.32 5.70 -3.60
N ALA A 220 1.41 5.61 -2.28
CA ALA A 220 0.81 6.58 -1.37
C ALA A 220 1.64 7.88 -1.37
N ASN A 221 0.97 9.02 -1.40
CA ASN A 221 1.60 10.33 -1.51
C ASN A 221 1.21 11.30 -0.39
N ASP A 222 -0.09 11.37 -0.09
CA ASP A 222 -0.60 12.28 0.92
C ASP A 222 -0.73 11.56 2.27
N LEU A 223 0.19 11.86 3.18
CA LEU A 223 0.39 11.15 4.46
C LEU A 223 0.18 12.06 5.67
N ASP A 224 -0.48 13.21 5.45
CA ASP A 224 -0.65 14.25 6.48
C ASP A 224 -1.56 13.78 7.63
N ALA A 225 -2.51 12.87 7.36
CA ALA A 225 -3.46 12.34 8.35
C ALA A 225 -3.26 10.84 8.62
N LEU A 226 -2.10 10.48 9.20
CA LEU A 226 -1.76 9.11 9.61
C LEU A 226 -1.61 8.96 11.14
N PRO A 227 -2.70 8.98 11.92
CA PRO A 227 -2.64 8.69 13.34
C PRO A 227 -2.18 7.24 13.58
N ALA A 228 -1.54 7.03 14.73
CA ALA A 228 -1.12 5.71 15.17
C ALA A 228 -2.18 5.04 16.05
N VAL A 229 -2.39 3.76 15.83
CA VAL A 229 -3.17 2.88 16.72
C VAL A 229 -2.21 2.14 17.64
N ASP A 230 -2.46 2.21 18.95
CA ASP A 230 -1.72 1.47 19.97
C ASP A 230 -2.72 0.78 20.90
N ARG A 231 -3.03 -0.48 20.58
CA ARG A 231 -3.99 -1.30 21.34
C ARG A 231 -3.49 -1.58 22.76
N ALA A 232 -2.18 -1.71 22.96
CA ALA A 232 -1.60 -2.00 24.27
C ALA A 232 -1.82 -0.84 25.25
N ARG A 233 -1.81 0.40 24.75
CA ARG A 233 -2.10 1.61 25.54
C ARG A 233 -3.55 2.10 25.41
N GLY A 234 -4.43 1.31 24.78
CA GLY A 234 -5.83 1.70 24.54
C GLY A 234 -6.02 2.91 23.63
N ARG A 235 -4.99 3.30 22.86
CA ARG A 235 -5.05 4.45 21.96
C ARG A 235 -5.58 4.02 20.59
N LEU A 236 -6.80 4.43 20.29
CA LEU A 236 -7.42 4.29 18.98
C LEU A 236 -7.14 5.51 18.10
N ALA A 237 -7.23 5.33 16.78
CA ALA A 237 -7.17 6.44 15.84
C ALA A 237 -8.46 7.28 15.93
N LYS A 238 -8.32 8.59 15.80
CA LYS A 238 -9.46 9.51 15.65
C LYS A 238 -9.28 10.24 14.33
N CYS A 239 -10.11 9.89 13.34
CA CYS A 239 -10.15 10.59 12.07
C CYS A 239 -11.17 11.75 12.20
N GLY A 240 -10.70 12.99 12.11
CA GLY A 240 -11.54 14.18 12.18
C GLY A 240 -10.75 15.44 11.87
N SER A 241 -11.45 16.49 11.41
CA SER A 241 -10.84 17.76 10.98
C SER A 241 -10.25 18.60 12.12
N ARG A 242 -10.48 18.19 13.38
CA ARG A 242 -9.95 18.72 14.64
C ARG A 242 -10.42 17.77 15.76
N GLU A 243 -9.67 17.66 16.86
CA GLU A 243 -10.21 17.08 18.10
C GLU A 243 -11.45 17.87 18.52
N LEU A 244 -12.65 17.31 18.36
CA LEU A 244 -13.87 17.86 18.94
C LEU A 244 -13.76 17.70 20.47
N ARG A 245 -13.67 18.82 21.21
CA ARG A 245 -13.81 18.85 22.67
C ARG A 245 -15.29 19.04 23.03
N GLY A 246 -15.86 18.15 23.83
CA GLY A 246 -17.26 18.17 24.29
C GLY A 246 -17.93 16.80 24.23
N ASP A 247 -19.20 16.68 24.65
CA ASP A 247 -19.99 15.43 24.72
C ASP A 247 -20.21 14.71 23.37
N PHE A 248 -19.77 15.32 22.27
CA PHE A 248 -19.80 14.77 20.90
C PHE A 248 -18.46 14.09 20.55
N LEU A 249 -17.98 13.20 21.44
CA LEU A 249 -16.78 12.41 21.20
C LEU A 249 -17.09 11.35 20.15
N MET A 250 -16.54 11.51 18.94
CA MET A 250 -16.52 10.40 17.98
C MET A 250 -15.78 9.21 18.61
N PRO A 251 -16.36 8.01 18.64
CA PRO A 251 -15.68 6.84 19.17
C PRO A 251 -14.39 6.61 18.39
N GLY A 252 -13.34 6.20 19.10
CA GLY A 252 -12.07 5.87 18.45
C GLY A 252 -12.25 4.72 17.47
N TYR A 253 -11.59 4.80 16.33
CA TYR A 253 -11.55 3.74 15.32
C TYR A 253 -10.16 3.13 15.24
N ASP A 254 -10.06 1.94 14.64
CA ASP A 254 -8.78 1.29 14.36
C ASP A 254 -8.57 1.16 12.84
N GLU A 255 -7.55 0.42 12.44
CA GLU A 255 -7.19 0.19 11.04
C GLU A 255 -8.27 -0.52 10.22
N LYS A 256 -9.29 -1.09 10.88
CA LYS A 256 -10.44 -1.72 10.21
C LYS A 256 -11.35 -0.73 9.50
N THR A 257 -11.15 0.57 9.72
CA THR A 257 -11.78 1.64 8.92
C THR A 257 -11.23 1.71 7.50
N ASP A 258 -9.95 1.43 7.30
CA ASP A 258 -9.38 1.31 5.96
C ASP A 258 -9.93 0.07 5.26
N VAL A 259 -10.02 -1.05 5.99
CA VAL A 259 -10.57 -2.33 5.47
C VAL A 259 -12.00 -2.16 4.96
N TRP A 260 -12.83 -1.38 5.66
CA TRP A 260 -14.20 -1.09 5.25
C TRP A 260 -14.29 -0.47 3.84
N LYS A 261 -13.29 0.30 3.44
CA LYS A 261 -13.26 1.07 2.18
C LYS A 261 -12.70 0.26 1.01
N ILE A 262 -12.04 -0.87 1.28
CA ILE A 262 -11.42 -1.72 0.24
C ILE A 262 -12.38 -2.09 -0.89
N PRO A 263 -13.62 -2.54 -0.63
CA PRO A 263 -14.52 -2.93 -1.71
C PRO A 263 -14.89 -1.78 -2.66
N ASP A 264 -15.03 -0.56 -2.16
CA ASP A 264 -15.41 0.60 -2.97
C ASP A 264 -14.25 1.02 -3.89
N VAL A 265 -13.03 1.06 -3.33
CA VAL A 265 -11.82 1.34 -4.11
C VAL A 265 -11.56 0.24 -5.13
N ALA A 266 -11.67 -1.03 -4.75
CA ALA A 266 -11.49 -2.15 -5.66
C ALA A 266 -12.53 -2.14 -6.81
N ARG A 267 -13.77 -1.75 -6.53
CA ARG A 267 -14.81 -1.58 -7.55
C ARG A 267 -14.50 -0.46 -8.53
N PHE A 268 -14.00 0.67 -8.05
CA PHE A 268 -13.51 1.73 -8.93
C PHE A 268 -12.36 1.23 -9.81
N LEU A 269 -11.37 0.57 -9.21
CA LEU A 269 -10.18 0.10 -9.93
C LEU A 269 -10.52 -0.94 -10.99
N LEU A 270 -11.34 -1.95 -10.65
CA LEU A 270 -11.78 -3.00 -11.57
C LEU A 270 -12.64 -2.46 -12.72
N GLY A 271 -13.41 -1.39 -12.49
CA GLY A 271 -14.20 -0.74 -13.53
C GLY A 271 -15.16 -1.70 -14.26
N GLY A 272 -15.44 -1.39 -15.52
CA GLY A 272 -16.35 -2.16 -16.38
C GLY A 272 -15.66 -2.91 -17.52
N VAL A 273 -14.46 -3.47 -17.28
CA VAL A 273 -13.70 -4.19 -18.32
C VAL A 273 -14.09 -5.67 -18.42
N PRO A 274 -13.94 -6.31 -19.59
CA PRO A 274 -14.15 -7.76 -19.72
C PRO A 274 -13.32 -8.56 -18.72
N GLY A 275 -13.99 -9.45 -17.96
CA GLY A 275 -13.38 -10.23 -16.88
C GLY A 275 -13.38 -9.54 -15.50
N GLY A 276 -13.69 -8.25 -15.44
CA GLY A 276 -13.84 -7.53 -14.16
C GLY A 276 -15.04 -8.00 -13.35
N ASP A 277 -16.13 -8.39 -14.01
CA ASP A 277 -17.30 -9.03 -13.42
C ASP A 277 -16.97 -10.38 -12.78
N VAL A 278 -16.11 -11.18 -13.42
CA VAL A 278 -15.60 -12.44 -12.87
C VAL A 278 -14.72 -12.18 -11.64
N ALA A 279 -13.84 -11.18 -11.68
CA ALA A 279 -13.07 -10.76 -10.52
C ALA A 279 -13.99 -10.34 -9.36
N HIS A 280 -15.03 -9.56 -9.64
CA HIS A 280 -16.04 -9.17 -8.65
C HIS A 280 -16.76 -10.35 -8.02
N PHE A 281 -17.12 -11.35 -8.83
CA PHE A 281 -17.74 -12.58 -8.35
C PHE A 281 -16.83 -13.32 -7.36
N HIS A 282 -15.56 -13.51 -7.70
CA HIS A 282 -14.60 -14.18 -6.82
C HIS A 282 -14.29 -13.40 -5.54
N LEU A 283 -14.34 -12.06 -5.60
CA LEU A 283 -14.09 -11.19 -4.45
C LEU A 283 -15.34 -10.93 -3.59
N PHE A 284 -16.51 -11.41 -4.00
CA PHE A 284 -17.79 -11.10 -3.35
C PHE A 284 -17.79 -11.42 -1.84
N GLN A 285 -17.30 -12.61 -1.47
CA GLN A 285 -17.30 -13.03 -0.07
C GLN A 285 -16.39 -12.14 0.80
N ILE A 286 -15.13 -11.94 0.38
CA ILE A 286 -14.18 -11.13 1.14
C ILE A 286 -14.63 -9.66 1.22
N HIS A 287 -15.27 -9.14 0.16
CA HIS A 287 -15.87 -7.81 0.18
C HIS A 287 -17.03 -7.72 1.18
N GLY A 288 -17.85 -8.76 1.29
CA GLY A 288 -18.90 -8.86 2.31
C GLY A 288 -18.34 -8.86 3.74
N GLU A 289 -17.20 -9.53 3.96
CA GLU A 289 -16.50 -9.54 5.26
C GLU A 289 -15.90 -8.16 5.60
N CYS A 290 -15.33 -7.45 4.62
CA CYS A 290 -14.88 -6.05 4.80
C CYS A 290 -16.04 -5.12 5.22
N LYS A 291 -17.27 -5.41 4.79
CA LYS A 291 -18.48 -4.63 5.09
C LYS A 291 -19.24 -5.09 6.34
N ARG A 292 -18.62 -5.89 7.23
CA ARG A 292 -19.20 -6.20 8.53
C ARG A 292 -19.35 -4.93 9.38
N LYS A 293 -20.53 -4.75 9.99
CA LYS A 293 -20.82 -3.58 10.84
C LYS A 293 -19.86 -3.51 12.03
N ASP A 294 -19.65 -4.64 12.70
CA ASP A 294 -18.66 -4.78 13.77
C ASP A 294 -17.23 -4.80 13.20
N PRO A 295 -16.37 -3.81 13.53
CA PRO A 295 -14.98 -3.75 13.08
C PRO A 295 -14.16 -4.99 13.46
N ALA A 296 -14.44 -5.62 14.60
CA ALA A 296 -13.71 -6.80 15.07
C ALA A 296 -13.91 -8.03 14.17
N GLN A 297 -15.03 -8.06 13.44
CA GLN A 297 -15.36 -9.13 12.49
C GLN A 297 -14.79 -8.89 11.09
N ARG A 298 -14.19 -7.72 10.84
CA ARG A 298 -13.58 -7.43 9.54
C ARG A 298 -12.21 -8.13 9.45
N PRO A 299 -11.83 -8.63 8.27
CA PRO A 299 -10.52 -9.25 8.04
C PRO A 299 -9.39 -8.23 8.25
N SER A 300 -8.15 -8.69 8.41
CA SER A 300 -6.99 -7.81 8.30
C SER A 300 -6.71 -7.46 6.83
N ALA A 301 -5.97 -6.38 6.57
CA ALA A 301 -5.50 -6.08 5.21
C ALA A 301 -4.67 -7.23 4.61
N ARG A 302 -3.96 -8.00 5.45
CA ARG A 302 -3.21 -9.20 5.04
C ARG A 302 -4.12 -10.31 4.51
N ASP A 303 -5.22 -10.57 5.21
CA ASP A 303 -6.17 -11.63 4.81
C ASP A 303 -6.83 -11.26 3.48
N VAL A 304 -7.25 -10.00 3.33
CA VAL A 304 -7.82 -9.49 2.07
C VAL A 304 -6.79 -9.59 0.93
N LEU A 305 -5.54 -9.22 1.19
CA LEU A 305 -4.44 -9.32 0.21
C LEU A 305 -4.21 -10.77 -0.22
N GLY A 306 -4.26 -11.72 0.72
CA GLY A 306 -4.15 -13.15 0.44
C GLY A 306 -5.23 -13.64 -0.53
N VAL A 307 -6.50 -13.29 -0.27
CA VAL A 307 -7.61 -13.63 -1.16
C VAL A 307 -7.43 -13.01 -2.55
N TYR A 308 -7.08 -11.73 -2.62
CA TYR A 308 -6.86 -11.06 -3.90
C TYR A 308 -5.74 -11.74 -4.71
N ARG A 309 -4.63 -12.14 -4.06
CA ARG A 309 -3.50 -12.83 -4.71
C ARG A 309 -3.95 -14.17 -5.28
N THR A 310 -4.74 -14.94 -4.52
CA THR A 310 -5.31 -16.21 -4.97
C THR A 310 -6.24 -16.02 -6.17
N VAL A 311 -7.15 -15.03 -6.11
CA VAL A 311 -8.08 -14.73 -7.22
C VAL A 311 -7.31 -14.33 -8.47
N TYR A 312 -6.34 -13.43 -8.35
CA TYR A 312 -5.49 -13.01 -9.47
C TYR A 312 -4.75 -14.20 -10.09
N ALA A 313 -4.11 -15.03 -9.27
CA ALA A 313 -3.36 -16.20 -9.75
C ALA A 313 -4.26 -17.24 -10.45
N ASN A 314 -5.47 -17.46 -9.94
CA ASN A 314 -6.42 -18.40 -10.55
C ASN A 314 -6.95 -17.87 -11.89
N MET A 315 -7.38 -16.62 -11.94
CA MET A 315 -7.88 -16.01 -13.18
C MET A 315 -6.80 -15.95 -14.27
N MET A 316 -5.52 -15.79 -13.89
CA MET A 316 -4.39 -15.83 -14.83
C MET A 316 -4.17 -17.22 -15.43
N LYS A 317 -4.49 -18.30 -14.69
CA LYS A 317 -4.39 -19.68 -15.19
C LYS A 317 -5.54 -20.01 -16.15
N ASP A 318 -6.74 -19.52 -15.85
CA ASP A 318 -7.96 -19.84 -16.62
C ASP A 318 -8.06 -19.04 -17.92
N ASN A 319 -7.47 -17.84 -17.97
CA ASN A 319 -7.40 -16.99 -19.17
C ASN A 319 -5.97 -16.51 -19.41
N PRO A 320 -5.06 -17.38 -19.90
CA PRO A 320 -3.72 -16.95 -20.27
C PRO A 320 -3.84 -15.91 -21.38
N SER A 321 -3.23 -14.73 -21.16
CA SER A 321 -3.16 -13.67 -22.16
C SER A 321 -2.69 -14.21 -23.51
N PRO A 322 -3.28 -13.80 -24.64
CA PRO A 322 -2.75 -14.14 -25.96
C PRO A 322 -1.42 -13.39 -26.16
N GLY A 323 -0.32 -13.99 -25.72
CA GLY A 323 1.01 -13.39 -25.77
C GLY A 323 2.13 -14.13 -25.05
N SER A 324 1.83 -15.19 -24.28
CA SER A 324 2.85 -15.99 -23.58
C SER A 324 3.39 -17.19 -24.40
N ARG A 325 3.16 -17.23 -25.72
CA ARG A 325 3.69 -18.29 -26.60
C ARG A 325 4.95 -17.92 -27.39
N ASP A 326 5.39 -16.66 -27.38
CA ASP A 326 6.62 -16.23 -28.07
C ASP A 326 7.61 -15.62 -27.05
N MET A 327 8.23 -16.46 -26.22
CA MET A 327 9.51 -16.19 -25.53
C MET A 327 10.02 -17.48 -24.82
N LEU A 328 10.05 -18.58 -25.57
CA LEU A 328 10.99 -19.69 -25.34
C LEU A 328 12.01 -19.67 -26.47
#